data_AF-A0A538GB69-F1
#
_entry.id   AF-A0A538GB69-F1
#
_cell.length_a   1.000
_cell.length_b   1.000
_cell.length_c   1.000
_cell.angle_alpha   90.00
_cell.angle_beta   90.00
_cell.angle_gamma   90.00
#
_symmetry.space_group_name_H-M   'P 1'
#
loop_
_entity.id
_entity.type
_entity.pdbx_description
1 polymer ?
#
loop_
_entity_poly.entity_id
_entity_poly.type
_entity_poly.pdbx_seq_one_letter_code
_entity_poly.pdbx_strand_id
1 'polypeptide(L)' 'MPSNGELSIVNPPRSQKLAYPICTFTYVIVPLKSNKAATLKQFISWAITGGQKYAMPLQFLPLPQLVRTADKKFIRRIHS' A
#
# COMPACT_ATOMS: atom_id res chain seq x y z
N MET A 1 5.70 5.92 -8.90
CA MET A 1 5.71 5.75 -7.43
C MET A 1 6.93 6.44 -6.89
N PRO A 2 6.77 7.50 -6.08
CA PRO A 2 7.86 8.20 -5.43
C PRO A 2 8.76 7.26 -4.59
N SER A 3 10.02 7.62 -4.42
CA SER A 3 11.02 6.82 -3.71
C SER A 3 10.80 6.75 -2.20
N ASN A 4 10.03 7.69 -1.64
CA ASN A 4 9.59 7.72 -0.24
C ASN A 4 8.26 6.96 -0.02
N GLY A 5 7.60 6.48 -1.08
CA GLY A 5 6.36 5.70 -0.98
C GLY A 5 5.09 6.54 -0.76
N GLU A 6 5.22 7.87 -0.68
CA GLU A 6 4.09 8.78 -0.58
C GLU A 6 3.38 8.91 -1.94
N LEU A 7 2.05 8.86 -1.95
CA LEU A 7 1.24 9.10 -3.14
C LEU A 7 -0.05 9.80 -2.73
N SER A 8 -0.31 10.99 -3.30
CA SER A 8 -1.62 11.63 -3.19
C SER A 8 -2.45 11.32 -4.43
N ILE A 9 -3.71 10.94 -4.19
CA ILE A 9 -4.76 10.82 -5.20
C ILE A 9 -5.96 11.73 -4.90
N VAL A 10 -5.83 12.58 -3.88
CA VAL A 10 -6.82 13.60 -3.52
C VAL A 10 -6.96 14.58 -4.68
N ASN A 11 -8.18 15.05 -4.94
CA ASN A 11 -8.50 15.97 -6.03
C ASN A 11 -8.01 15.45 -7.39
N PRO A 12 -8.58 14.33 -7.87
CA PRO A 12 -8.18 13.72 -9.13
C PRO A 12 -8.32 14.70 -10.30
N PRO A 13 -7.55 14.52 -11.39
CA PRO A 13 -7.59 15.43 -12.52
C PRO A 13 -8.99 15.46 -13.14
N ARG A 14 -9.38 16.62 -13.71
CA ARG A 14 -10.70 16.84 -14.32
C ARG A 14 -11.10 15.81 -15.39
N SER A 15 -10.12 15.12 -15.98
CA SER A 15 -10.36 14.01 -16.92
C SER A 15 -11.03 12.79 -16.27
N GLN A 16 -10.92 12.62 -14.94
CA GLN A 16 -11.50 11.53 -14.16
C GLN A 16 -12.89 11.92 -13.62
N LYS A 17 -13.86 12.07 -14.53
CA LYS A 17 -15.19 12.64 -14.23
C LYS A 17 -15.99 11.90 -13.14
N LEU A 18 -15.73 10.61 -12.93
CA LEU A 18 -16.44 9.77 -11.95
C LEU A 18 -15.66 9.57 -10.64
N ALA A 19 -14.45 10.12 -10.52
CA ALA A 19 -13.61 9.90 -9.36
C ALA A 19 -14.07 10.78 -8.18
N TYR A 20 -14.21 10.16 -7.01
CA TYR A 20 -14.54 10.86 -5.78
C TYR A 20 -13.34 11.71 -5.30
N PRO A 21 -13.53 12.99 -4.94
CA PRO A 21 -12.41 13.92 -4.72
C PRO A 21 -11.61 13.64 -3.44
N ILE A 22 -12.22 12.99 -2.46
CA ILE A 22 -11.58 12.67 -1.17
C ILE A 22 -11.28 11.17 -1.15
N CYS A 23 -10.14 10.79 -1.72
CA CYS A 23 -9.63 9.42 -1.69
C CYS A 23 -8.14 9.40 -1.33
N THR A 24 -7.69 8.33 -0.70
CA THR A 24 -6.30 8.18 -0.25
C THR A 24 -5.92 6.70 -0.16
N PHE A 25 -4.64 6.43 0.07
CA PHE A 25 -4.14 5.13 0.49
C PHE A 25 -4.01 5.08 2.00
N THR A 26 -4.27 3.90 2.57
CA THR A 26 -3.90 3.60 3.95
C THR A 26 -2.43 3.19 3.97
N TYR A 27 -1.66 3.79 4.89
CA TYR A 27 -0.23 3.55 5.02
C TYR A 27 0.09 2.70 6.26
N VAL A 28 1.15 1.90 6.16
CA VAL A 28 1.77 1.22 7.30
C VAL A 28 3.18 1.74 7.45
N ILE A 29 3.51 2.25 8.63
CA ILE A 29 4.85 2.70 8.97
C ILE A 29 5.58 1.53 9.65
N VAL A 30 6.76 1.18 9.14
CA VAL A 30 7.50 -0.03 9.54
C VAL A 30 8.96 0.32 9.78
N PRO A 31 9.60 -0.16 10.86
CA PRO A 31 11.03 0.02 11.05
C PRO A 31 11.81 -0.69 9.95
N LEU A 32 12.83 -0.03 9.39
CA LEU A 32 13.73 -0.67 8.41
C LEU A 32 14.61 -1.73 9.05
N LYS A 33 14.96 -1.59 10.33
CA LYS A 33 15.75 -2.55 11.09
C LYS A 33 14.94 -3.14 12.24
N SER A 34 14.79 -4.46 12.29
CA SER A 34 14.04 -5.16 13.34
C SER A 34 14.44 -6.63 13.44
N ASN A 35 14.59 -7.13 14.67
CA ASN A 35 14.74 -8.58 14.92
C ASN A 35 13.53 -9.42 14.44
N LYS A 36 12.40 -8.79 14.09
CA LYS A 36 11.21 -9.43 13.51
C LYS A 36 11.09 -9.22 12.00
N ALA A 37 12.17 -8.83 11.31
CA ALA A 37 12.14 -8.49 9.89
C ALA A 37 11.48 -9.54 9.00
N ALA A 38 11.76 -10.83 9.23
CA ALA A 38 11.16 -11.92 8.45
C ALA A 38 9.63 -11.97 8.60
N THR A 39 9.14 -11.94 9.84
CA THR A 39 7.71 -11.94 10.15
C THR A 39 7.01 -10.69 9.60
N LEU A 40 7.63 -9.51 9.72
CA LEU A 40 7.12 -8.27 9.15
C LEU A 40 6.99 -8.37 7.63
N LYS A 41 8.03 -8.84 6.93
CA LYS A 41 7.99 -9.05 5.48
C LYS A 41 6.86 -9.97 5.07
N GLN A 42 6.69 -11.09 5.77
CA GLN A 42 5.65 -12.06 5.49
C GLN A 42 4.26 -11.47 5.70
N PHE A 43 4.01 -10.81 6.83
CA PHE A 43 2.71 -10.22 7.15
C PHE A 43 2.32 -9.13 6.16
N ILE A 44 3.22 -8.19 5.87
CA ILE A 44 2.93 -7.07 4.95
C ILE A 44 2.74 -7.62 3.52
N SER A 45 3.55 -8.58 3.09
CA SER A 45 3.38 -9.23 1.78
C SER A 45 2.02 -9.92 1.64
N TRP A 46 1.55 -10.57 2.70
CA TRP A 46 0.21 -11.13 2.76
C TRP A 46 -0.87 -10.04 2.71
N ALA A 47 -0.72 -8.95 3.48
CA ALA A 47 -1.69 -7.86 3.55
C ALA A 47 -1.93 -7.19 2.20
N ILE A 48 -0.87 -6.96 1.41
CA ILE A 48 -0.97 -6.38 0.06
C ILE A 48 -1.36 -7.40 -1.03
N THR A 49 -1.63 -8.65 -0.66
CA THR A 49 -2.03 -9.73 -1.57
C THR A 49 -3.30 -10.41 -1.07
N GLY A 50 -3.21 -11.61 -0.48
CA GLY A 50 -4.36 -12.39 -0.03
C GLY A 50 -5.19 -11.70 1.05
N GLY A 51 -4.58 -10.81 1.84
CA GLY A 51 -5.27 -10.03 2.87
C GLY A 51 -6.30 -9.04 2.32
N GLN A 52 -6.20 -8.62 1.05
CA GLN A 52 -7.14 -7.65 0.48
C GLN A 52 -8.57 -8.15 0.35
N LYS A 53 -8.79 -9.47 0.43
CA LYS A 53 -10.16 -10.03 0.45
C LYS A 53 -10.99 -9.52 1.64
N TYR A 54 -10.33 -9.07 2.71
CA TYR A 54 -10.98 -8.49 3.89
C TYR A 54 -11.25 -6.98 3.74
N ALA A 55 -10.76 -6.34 2.68
CA ALA A 55 -10.86 -4.90 2.48
C ALA A 55 -12.24 -4.49 1.94
N MET A 56 -12.80 -5.26 0.99
CA MET A 56 -14.07 -4.90 0.33
C MET A 56 -15.27 -4.81 1.28
N PRO A 57 -15.47 -5.74 2.25
CA PRO A 57 -16.54 -5.60 3.25
C PRO A 57 -16.41 -4.35 4.12
N LEU A 58 -15.19 -3.80 4.23
CA LEU A 58 -14.88 -2.56 4.95
C LEU A 58 -14.87 -1.33 4.03
N GLN A 59 -15.40 -1.46 2.81
CA GLN A 59 -15.48 -0.40 1.79
C GLN A 59 -14.11 0.12 1.30
N PHE A 60 -13.04 -0.66 1.49
CA PHE A 60 -11.75 -0.38 0.88
C PHE A 60 -11.60 -1.07 -0.47
N LEU A 61 -11.03 -0.36 -1.44
CA LEU A 61 -10.76 -0.90 -2.77
C LEU A 61 -9.44 -1.68 -2.81
N PRO A 62 -9.32 -2.70 -3.68
CA PRO A 62 -8.06 -3.40 -3.90
C PRO A 62 -6.93 -2.47 -4.37
N LEU A 63 -5.69 -2.75 -3.96
CA LEU A 63 -4.54 -1.96 -4.40
C LEU A 63 -4.28 -2.20 -5.90
N PRO A 64 -4.08 -1.12 -6.68
CA PRO A 64 -3.63 -1.22 -8.06
C PRO A 64 -2.30 -1.98 -8.18
N GLN A 65 -2.12 -2.71 -9.29
CA GLN A 65 -0.93 -3.52 -9.52
C GLN A 65 0.39 -2.73 -9.43
N LEU A 66 0.37 -1.47 -9.88
CA LEU A 66 1.52 -0.56 -9.79
C LEU A 66 1.92 -0.30 -8.34
N VAL A 67 0.95 -0.08 -7.45
CA VAL A 67 1.18 0.18 -6.02
C VAL A 67 1.72 -1.09 -5.35
N ARG A 68 1.08 -2.24 -5.58
CA ARG A 68 1.56 -3.55 -5.05
C ARG A 68 2.99 -3.87 -5.45
N THR A 69 3.40 -3.50 -6.67
CA THR A 69 4.76 -3.70 -7.17
C THR A 69 5.77 -2.79 -6.46
N ALA A 70 5.38 -1.55 -6.17
CA ALA A 70 6.19 -0.64 -5.37
C ALA A 70 6.30 -1.10 -3.91
N ASP A 71 5.21 -1.54 -3.30
CA ASP A 71 5.20 -2.06 -1.93
C ASP A 71 6.15 -3.25 -1.77
N LYS A 72 6.17 -4.18 -2.74
CA LYS A 72 7.14 -5.30 -2.77
C LYS A 72 8.60 -4.83 -2.85
N LYS A 73 8.88 -3.65 -3.42
CA LYS A 73 10.23 -3.05 -3.38
C LYS A 73 10.53 -2.49 -1.99
N PHE A 74 9.56 -1.81 -1.36
CA PHE A 74 9.72 -1.28 0.00
C PHE A 74 9.91 -2.37 1.05
N ILE A 75 9.11 -3.42 1.01
CA ILE A 75 9.19 -4.57 1.93
C ILE A 75 10.59 -5.19 1.93
N ARG A 76 11.27 -5.25 0.77
CA ARG A 76 12.63 -5.79 0.66
C ARG A 76 13.68 -5.00 1.44
N ARG A 77 13.43 -3.72 1.75
CA ARG A 77 14.33 -2.85 2.52
C ARG A 77 14.36 -3.17 4.02
N ILE A 78 13.33 -3.85 4.53
CA ILE A 78 13.27 -4.29 5.93
C ILE A 78 14.38 -5.33 6.15
N HIS A 79 15.15 -5.22 7.22
CA HIS A 79 16.24 -6.14 7.57
C HIS A 79 16.37 -6.26 9.09
N SER A 80 17.12 -7.26 9.54
CA SER A 80 17.45 -7.48 10.96
C SER A 80 18.61 -6.62 11.43
#